data_AF-U3AB12-F1
#
_entry.id   AF-U3AB12-F1
#
_cell.length_a   1.000
_cell.length_b   1.000
_cell.length_c   1.000
_cell.angle_alpha   90.00
_cell.angle_beta   90.00
_cell.angle_gamma   90.00
#
_symmetry.space_group_name_H-M   'P 1'
#
loop_
_entity.id
_entity.type
_entity.pdbx_description
1 polymer ?
#
loop_
_entity_poly.entity_id
_entity_poly.type
_entity_poly.pdbx_seq_one_letter_code
_entity_poly.pdbx_strand_id
1 'polypeptide(L)'
;MNAPSLPVRAALFLVGAILAGVAAAVVSTVAPDPYPFAVGLAVAIPVMDAALYPGNVPDDRERAVRVGVLAALAGVVAGCVASVVVRPLALGESVTIGLVALVTYLATTYGGRWLTARIPRS
;
A
#
# COMPACT_ATOMS: atom_id res chain seq x y z
N MET A 1 5.25 -17.10 -17.31
CA MET A 1 5.52 -15.68 -16.97
C MET A 1 6.77 -15.68 -16.11
N ASN A 2 7.81 -14.95 -16.51
CA ASN A 2 9.07 -14.93 -15.77
C ASN A 2 8.90 -14.05 -14.53
N ALA A 3 9.40 -14.50 -13.39
CA ALA A 3 9.38 -13.70 -12.17
C ALA A 3 10.21 -12.41 -12.36
N PRO A 4 9.81 -11.27 -11.76
CA PRO A 4 10.58 -10.04 -11.82
C PRO A 4 11.97 -10.30 -11.22
N SER A 5 12.98 -9.69 -11.84
CA SER A 5 14.37 -9.90 -11.45
C SER A 5 14.61 -9.44 -9.99
N LEU A 6 15.56 -10.09 -9.32
CA LEU A 6 15.98 -9.73 -7.95
C LEU A 6 16.20 -8.22 -7.75
N PRO A 7 16.84 -7.48 -8.68
CA PRO A 7 16.99 -6.03 -8.60
C PRO A 7 15.67 -5.24 -8.56
N VAL A 8 14.63 -5.70 -9.27
CA VAL A 8 13.30 -5.06 -9.29
C VAL A 8 12.62 -5.24 -7.94
N ARG A 9 12.65 -6.47 -7.39
CA ARG A 9 12.09 -6.77 -6.06
C ARG A 9 12.81 -5.98 -4.96
N ALA A 10 14.14 -5.88 -5.03
CA ALA A 10 14.94 -5.09 -4.10
C ALA A 10 14.63 -3.59 -4.19
N ALA A 11 14.43 -3.05 -5.39
CA ALA A 11 14.05 -1.65 -5.58
C ALA A 11 12.66 -1.34 -4.99
N LEU A 12 11.68 -2.21 -5.22
CA LEU A 12 10.35 -2.09 -4.63
C LEU A 12 10.40 -2.17 -3.10
N PHE A 13 11.19 -3.10 -2.57
CA PHE A 13 11.38 -3.24 -1.13
C PHE A 13 12.00 -1.99 -0.52
N LEU A 14 13.08 -1.45 -1.11
CA LEU A 14 13.75 -0.25 -0.62
C LEU A 14 12.85 0.99 -0.70
N VAL A 15 12.20 1.21 -1.84
CA VAL A 15 11.29 2.35 -2.02
C VAL A 15 10.09 2.23 -1.10
N GLY A 16 9.50 1.03 -0.98
CA GLY A 16 8.42 0.74 -0.05
C GLY A 16 8.84 0.98 1.40
N ALA A 17 9.98 0.46 1.85
CA ALA A 17 10.47 0.64 3.21
C ALA A 17 10.71 2.11 3.57
N ILE A 18 11.30 2.89 2.65
CA ILE A 18 11.53 4.33 2.84
C ILE A 18 10.19 5.08 2.93
N LEU A 19 9.27 4.83 1.99
CA LEU A 19 7.95 5.46 2.00
C LEU A 19 7.13 5.09 3.24
N ALA A 20 7.18 3.82 3.67
CA ALA A 20 6.50 3.35 4.87
C ALA A 20 7.06 4.05 6.10
N GLY A 21 8.39 4.08 6.23
CA GLY A 21 9.06 4.71 7.37
C GLY A 21 8.75 6.19 7.47
N VAL A 22 8.86 6.94 6.36
CA VAL A 22 8.57 8.38 6.34
C VAL A 22 7.09 8.66 6.59
N ALA A 23 6.19 7.95 5.90
CA ALA A 23 4.76 8.19 6.03
C ALA A 23 4.25 7.78 7.42
N ALA A 24 4.71 6.66 7.98
CA ALA A 24 4.36 6.25 9.33
C ALA A 24 4.92 7.23 10.37
N ALA A 25 6.17 7.66 10.25
CA ALA A 25 6.77 8.63 11.18
C ALA A 25 6.05 9.97 11.16
N VAL A 26 5.69 10.49 9.97
CA VAL A 26 4.91 11.71 9.85
C VAL A 26 3.53 11.50 10.47
N VAL A 27 2.79 10.48 10.04
CA VAL A 27 1.41 10.26 10.50
C VAL A 27 1.35 9.99 12.01
N SER A 28 2.30 9.25 12.58
CA SER A 28 2.37 9.02 14.04
C SER A 28 2.60 10.29 14.86
N THR A 29 3.14 11.35 14.24
CA THR A 29 3.30 12.64 14.94
C THR A 29 2.06 13.54 14.88
N VAL A 30 1.15 13.33 13.92
CA VAL A 30 -0.01 14.20 13.69
C VAL A 30 -1.35 13.55 13.99
N ALA A 31 -1.45 12.23 13.90
CA ALA A 31 -2.69 11.49 14.07
C ALA A 31 -2.46 10.23 14.91
N PRO A 32 -3.26 10.02 15.98
CA PRO A 32 -3.21 8.78 16.75
C PRO A 32 -3.78 7.61 15.94
N ASP A 33 -3.84 6.41 16.50
CA ASP A 33 -4.46 5.26 15.82
C ASP A 33 -5.90 5.54 15.34
N PRO A 34 -6.33 4.92 14.23
CA PRO A 34 -5.68 3.85 13.44
C PRO A 34 -4.89 4.35 12.21
N TYR A 35 -4.57 5.65 12.12
CA TYR A 35 -3.95 6.25 10.93
C TYR A 35 -2.52 5.75 10.64
N PRO A 36 -1.60 5.64 11.62
CA PRO A 36 -0.25 5.12 11.36
C PRO A 36 -0.29 3.67 10.88
N PHE A 37 -1.20 2.87 11.44
CA PHE A 37 -1.44 1.48 11.02
C PHE A 37 -1.91 1.39 9.56
N ALA A 38 -2.90 2.20 9.16
CA ALA A 38 -3.40 2.22 7.79
C ALA A 38 -2.29 2.56 6.78
N VAL A 39 -1.46 3.55 7.10
CA VAL A 39 -0.33 3.98 6.26
C VAL A 39 0.73 2.88 6.16
N GLY A 40 1.12 2.27 7.29
CA GLY A 40 2.07 1.17 7.30
C GLY A 40 1.59 -0.02 6.47
N LEU A 41 0.32 -0.40 6.62
CA LEU A 41 -0.29 -1.50 5.87
C LEU A 41 -0.31 -1.21 4.36
N ALA A 42 -0.74 -0.01 3.97
CA ALA A 42 -0.83 0.40 2.56
C ALA A 42 0.51 0.28 1.83
N VAL A 43 1.62 0.59 2.50
CA VAL A 43 2.95 0.53 1.90
C VAL A 43 3.56 -0.88 1.95
N ALA A 44 3.17 -1.70 2.94
CA ALA A 44 3.61 -3.09 3.02
C ALA A 44 3.01 -3.97 1.90
N ILE A 45 1.78 -3.69 1.47
CA ILE A 45 1.06 -4.54 0.49
C ILE A 45 1.80 -4.67 -0.85
N PRO A 46 2.25 -3.60 -1.54
CA PRO A 46 2.97 -3.76 -2.80
C PRO A 46 4.29 -4.53 -2.66
N VAL A 47 4.95 -4.39 -1.50
CA VAL A 47 6.17 -5.14 -1.17
C VAL A 47 5.86 -6.62 -0.99
N MET A 48 4.79 -6.95 -0.26
CA MET A 48 4.31 -8.32 -0.10
C MET A 48 3.84 -8.94 -1.42
N ASP A 49 3.17 -8.17 -2.29
CA ASP A 49 2.71 -8.66 -3.60
C ASP A 49 3.91 -9.01 -4.49
N ALA A 50 4.98 -8.20 -4.47
CA ALA A 50 6.25 -8.54 -5.13
C ALA A 50 6.94 -9.78 -4.56
N ALA A 51 6.70 -10.09 -3.28
CA ALA A 51 7.24 -11.27 -2.61
C ALA A 51 6.43 -12.54 -2.94
N LEU A 52 5.11 -12.49 -2.74
CA LEU A 52 4.20 -13.63 -2.75
C LEU A 52 3.59 -13.90 -4.14
N TYR A 53 3.33 -12.85 -4.91
CA TYR A 53 2.70 -12.93 -6.23
C TYR A 53 3.51 -12.16 -7.28
N PRO A 54 4.74 -12.60 -7.59
CA PRO A 54 5.62 -11.93 -8.52
C PRO A 54 4.98 -11.64 -9.90
N GLY A 55 4.02 -12.45 -10.34
CA GLY A 55 3.29 -12.25 -11.60
C GLY A 55 2.37 -11.02 -11.62
N ASN A 56 2.07 -10.42 -10.47
CA ASN A 56 1.28 -9.18 -10.37
C ASN A 56 2.14 -7.93 -10.57
N VAL A 57 3.47 -8.07 -10.53
CA VAL A 57 4.40 -6.95 -10.63
C VAL A 57 4.86 -6.80 -12.08
N PRO A 58 4.86 -5.58 -12.64
CA PRO A 58 5.45 -5.33 -13.95
C PRO A 58 6.92 -5.78 -14.03
N ASP A 59 7.32 -6.36 -15.16
CA ASP A 59 8.71 -6.78 -15.39
C ASP A 59 9.69 -5.60 -15.46
N ASP A 60 9.20 -4.44 -15.90
CA ASP A 60 9.96 -3.20 -15.98
C ASP A 60 10.09 -2.53 -14.60
N ARG A 61 11.32 -2.15 -14.24
CA ARG A 61 11.65 -1.59 -12.92
C ARG A 61 10.92 -0.27 -12.65
N GLU A 62 10.96 0.65 -13.61
CA GLU A 62 10.40 1.99 -13.43
C GLU A 62 8.88 1.94 -13.31
N ARG A 63 8.25 1.13 -14.16
CA ARG A 63 6.82 0.85 -14.11
C ARG A 63 6.42 0.14 -12.83
N ALA A 64 7.18 -0.85 -12.37
CA ALA A 64 6.91 -1.55 -11.12
C ALA A 64 6.93 -0.59 -9.94
N VAL A 65 7.96 0.25 -9.84
CA VAL A 65 8.06 1.27 -8.78
C VAL A 65 6.89 2.23 -8.86
N ARG A 66 6.57 2.77 -10.05
CA ARG A 66 5.46 3.71 -10.21
C ARG A 66 4.11 3.11 -9.82
N VAL A 67 3.82 1.88 -10.26
CA VAL A 67 2.59 1.16 -9.89
C VAL A 67 2.54 0.93 -8.38
N GLY A 68 3.62 0.44 -7.78
CA GLY A 68 3.69 0.17 -6.34
C GLY A 68 3.49 1.42 -5.50
N VAL A 69 4.14 2.53 -5.86
CA VAL A 69 3.98 3.83 -5.17
C VAL A 69 2.56 4.35 -5.28
N LEU A 70 1.99 4.36 -6.49
CA LEU A 70 0.62 4.84 -6.70
C LEU A 70 -0.43 3.96 -6.01
N ALA A 71 -0.21 2.64 -5.97
CA ALA A 71 -1.05 1.71 -5.22
C ALA A 71 -0.98 1.96 -3.72
N ALA A 72 0.22 2.16 -3.17
CA ALA A 72 0.41 2.51 -1.76
C ALA A 72 -0.29 3.84 -1.41
N LEU A 73 -0.17 4.86 -2.25
CA LEU A 73 -0.86 6.14 -2.05
C LEU A 73 -2.38 5.98 -2.07
N ALA A 74 -2.93 5.18 -3.00
CA ALA A 74 -4.36 4.88 -3.01
C ALA A 74 -4.82 4.20 -1.71
N GLY A 75 -4.01 3.25 -1.22
CA GLY A 75 -4.21 2.60 0.08
C GLY A 75 -4.21 3.57 1.24
N VAL A 76 -3.22 4.46 1.32
CA VAL A 76 -3.10 5.48 2.37
C VAL A 76 -4.35 6.36 2.39
N VAL A 77 -4.75 6.90 1.23
CA VAL A 77 -5.92 7.77 1.14
C VAL A 77 -7.19 7.03 1.58
N ALA A 78 -7.41 5.81 1.09
CA ALA A 78 -8.58 5.02 1.45
C ALA A 78 -8.58 4.64 2.93
N GLY A 79 -7.44 4.25 3.49
CA GLY A 79 -7.28 3.91 4.90
C GLY A 79 -7.52 5.10 5.81
N CYS A 80 -7.01 6.28 5.45
CA CYS A 80 -7.29 7.53 6.17
C CYS A 80 -8.77 7.91 6.10
N VAL A 81 -9.40 7.83 4.92
CA VAL A 81 -10.84 8.11 4.78
C VAL A 81 -11.67 7.11 5.60
N ALA A 82 -11.33 5.81 5.55
CA ALA A 82 -11.97 4.80 6.38
C ALA A 82 -11.79 5.11 7.87
N SER A 83 -10.60 5.56 8.28
CA SER A 83 -10.33 5.95 9.66
C SER A 83 -11.22 7.13 10.10
N VAL A 84 -11.41 8.14 9.25
CA VAL A 84 -12.32 9.27 9.51
C VAL A 84 -13.78 8.80 9.65
N VAL A 85 -14.21 7.87 8.82
CA VAL A 85 -15.60 7.38 8.80
C VAL A 85 -15.90 6.40 9.94
N VAL A 86 -14.98 5.48 10.24
CA VAL A 86 -15.22 4.37 11.17
C VAL A 86 -14.94 4.76 12.61
N ARG A 87 -13.92 5.60 12.87
CA ARG A 87 -13.58 6.05 14.22
C ARG A 87 -14.74 6.68 15.01
N PRO A 88 -15.61 7.54 14.45
CA PRO A 88 -16.73 8.12 15.19
C PRO A 88 -17.86 7.11 15.49
N LEU A 89 -17.87 5.92 14.87
CA LEU A 89 -18.91 4.91 15.07
C LEU A 89 -18.74 4.09 16.36
N ALA A 90 -17.63 4.27 17.09
CA ALA A 90 -17.36 3.64 18.38
C ALA A 90 -17.56 2.10 18.40
N LEU A 91 -17.25 1.42 17.29
CA LEU A 91 -17.47 -0.02 17.08
C LEU A 91 -16.53 -0.94 17.89
N GLY A 92 -15.74 -0.38 18.80
CA GLY A 92 -14.63 -1.06 19.47
C GLY A 92 -13.33 -1.00 18.65
N GLU A 93 -12.20 -1.10 19.35
CA GLU A 93 -10.86 -0.91 18.78
C GLU A 93 -10.54 -1.94 17.70
N SER A 94 -10.76 -3.24 17.98
CA SER A 94 -10.44 -4.31 17.02
C SER A 94 -11.28 -4.25 15.74
N VAL A 95 -12.56 -3.87 15.86
CA VAL A 95 -13.44 -3.74 14.68
C VAL A 95 -13.02 -2.53 13.85
N THR A 96 -12.69 -1.42 14.50
CA THR A 96 -12.20 -0.21 13.83
C THR A 96 -10.91 -0.49 13.06
N ILE A 97 -9.93 -1.13 13.71
CA ILE A 97 -8.67 -1.52 13.07
C ILE A 97 -8.93 -2.49 11.92
N GLY A 98 -9.78 -3.51 12.13
CA GLY A 98 -10.09 -4.51 11.12
C GLY A 98 -10.74 -3.92 9.85
N LEU A 99 -11.70 -3.01 10.02
CA LEU A 99 -12.35 -2.32 8.90
C LEU A 99 -11.40 -1.41 8.14
N VAL A 100 -10.57 -0.64 8.87
CA VAL A 100 -9.54 0.21 8.27
C VAL A 100 -8.51 -0.64 7.53
N ALA A 101 -8.08 -1.77 8.11
CA ALA A 101 -7.18 -2.72 7.47
C ALA A 101 -7.76 -3.24 6.16
N LEU A 102 -9.03 -3.66 6.19
CA LEU A 102 -9.73 -4.22 5.04
C LEU A 102 -9.86 -3.20 3.91
N VAL A 103 -10.31 -1.98 4.20
CA VAL A 103 -10.46 -0.93 3.18
C VAL A 103 -9.10 -0.56 2.58
N THR A 104 -8.08 -0.39 3.43
CA THR A 104 -6.71 -0.12 2.99
C THR A 104 -6.21 -1.22 2.07
N TYR A 105 -6.37 -2.48 2.47
CA TYR A 105 -5.95 -3.63 1.69
C TYR A 105 -6.61 -3.68 0.32
N LEU A 106 -7.94 -3.59 0.28
CA LEU A 106 -8.69 -3.63 -0.98
C LEU A 106 -8.28 -2.47 -1.88
N ALA A 107 -8.17 -1.25 -1.35
CA ALA A 107 -7.79 -0.08 -2.14
C ALA A 107 -6.38 -0.23 -2.73
N THR A 108 -5.40 -0.70 -1.96
CA THR A 108 -4.04 -0.90 -2.46
C THR A 108 -3.99 -2.00 -3.53
N THR A 109 -4.61 -3.16 -3.27
CA THR A 109 -4.55 -4.30 -4.20
C THR A 109 -5.32 -4.01 -5.49
N TYR A 110 -6.55 -3.50 -5.41
CA TYR A 110 -7.34 -3.17 -6.60
C TYR A 110 -6.75 -1.96 -7.35
N GLY A 111 -6.25 -0.96 -6.62
CA GLY A 111 -5.53 0.17 -7.20
C GLY A 111 -4.32 -0.29 -8.00
N GLY A 112 -3.47 -1.17 -7.43
CA GLY A 112 -2.32 -1.75 -8.11
C GLY A 112 -2.68 -2.50 -9.39
N ARG A 113 -3.72 -3.34 -9.35
CA ARG A 113 -4.21 -4.07 -10.55
C ARG A 113 -4.72 -3.13 -11.63
N TRP A 114 -5.52 -2.13 -11.26
CA TRP A 114 -6.05 -1.14 -12.19
C TRP A 114 -4.94 -0.29 -12.81
N LEU A 115 -3.96 0.13 -12.02
CA LEU A 115 -2.80 0.90 -12.49
C LEU A 115 -1.94 0.08 -13.46
N THR A 116 -1.74 -1.20 -13.16
CA THR A 116 -1.01 -2.12 -14.06
C THR A 116 -1.69 -2.25 -15.41
N ALA A 117 -3.03 -2.23 -15.46
CA ALA A 117 -3.77 -2.25 -16.72
C ALA A 117 -3.68 -0.94 -17.52
N ARG A 118 -3.45 0.21 -16.87
CA ARG A 118 -3.50 1.54 -17.51
C ARG A 118 -2.16 2.18 -17.81
N ILE A 119 -1.10 1.86 -17.07
CA ILE A 119 0.24 2.41 -17.34
C ILE A 119 0.86 1.59 -18.47
N PRO A 120 1.12 2.14 -19.67
CA PRO A 120 1.68 1.39 -20.80
C PRO A 120 3.09 0.89 -20.52
N ARG A 121 3.56 -0.09 -21.30
CA ARG A 121 4.99 -0.42 -21.38
C ARG A 121 5.68 0.71 -22.16
N SER A 122 6.60 1.41 -21.52
CA SER A 122 7.52 2.36 -22.15
C SER A 122 8.61 1.63 -22.91
#